data_AF-A0A3Q7EYL5-F1
#
_entry.id   AF-A0A3Q7EYL5-F1
#
_cell.length_a   1.000
_cell.length_b   1.000
_cell.length_c   1.000
_cell.angle_alpha   90.00
_cell.angle_beta   90.00
_cell.angle_gamma   90.00
#
_symmetry.space_group_name_H-M   'P 1'
#
loop_
_entity.id
_entity.type
_entity.pdbx_description
1 polymer ?
#
loop_
_entity_poly.entity_id
_entity_poly.type
_entity_poly.pdbx_seq_one_letter_code
_entity_poly.pdbx_strand_id
1 'polypeptide(L)'
;MLMSKQHAGFGLSVDGTIITSFTTKCSNCYSPYCREVHTSFKVWVLPSTRDNKGCAHQLPLLGWDDPSVIYVKPGFEADLDSLIQDTVRLATSVKETCSESCEKSVPKLQPLGKQNAASIDRRWSRLLELKKET
;
A
#
# COMPACT_ATOMS: atom_id res chain seq x y z
N MET A 1 -10.84 -6.71 -20.99
CA MET A 1 -11.25 -8.05 -21.44
C MET A 1 -10.90 -9.01 -20.30
N LEU A 2 -11.90 -9.54 -19.59
CA LEU A 2 -11.70 -10.43 -18.44
C LEU A 2 -11.68 -11.88 -18.94
N MET A 3 -10.66 -12.64 -18.56
CA MET A 3 -10.50 -14.07 -18.92
C MET A 3 -10.65 -14.91 -17.65
N SER A 4 -11.75 -15.65 -17.50
CA SER A 4 -11.94 -16.59 -16.40
C SER A 4 -11.37 -17.96 -16.76
N LYS A 5 -10.45 -18.49 -15.95
CA LYS A 5 -10.05 -19.91 -16.01
C LYS A 5 -10.50 -20.62 -14.74
N GLN A 6 -11.35 -21.64 -14.91
CA GLN A 6 -11.88 -22.48 -13.84
C GLN A 6 -10.93 -23.66 -13.60
N HIS A 7 -10.33 -23.75 -12.41
CA HIS A 7 -9.71 -24.98 -11.91
C HIS A 7 -10.73 -25.73 -11.04
N ALA A 8 -10.57 -27.05 -10.93
CA ALA A 8 -11.54 -28.03 -10.37
C ALA A 8 -11.78 -27.94 -8.84
N GLY A 9 -11.96 -26.74 -8.29
CA GLY A 9 -12.44 -26.46 -6.94
C GLY A 9 -13.28 -25.18 -6.97
N PHE A 10 -14.34 -25.12 -6.18
CA PHE A 10 -15.36 -24.07 -6.20
C PHE A 10 -14.78 -22.67 -5.90
N GLY A 11 -14.26 -21.98 -6.92
CA GLY A 11 -13.66 -20.65 -6.77
C GLY A 11 -13.55 -19.90 -8.10
N LEU A 12 -13.68 -18.57 -8.02
CA LEU A 12 -13.53 -17.66 -9.15
C LEU A 12 -12.18 -16.96 -9.06
N SER A 13 -11.35 -17.02 -10.11
CA SER A 13 -10.17 -16.17 -10.22
C SER A 13 -10.54 -14.86 -10.92
N VAL A 14 -10.11 -13.74 -10.34
CA VAL A 14 -10.24 -12.41 -10.91
C VAL A 14 -8.85 -11.86 -11.18
N ASP A 15 -8.56 -11.58 -12.44
CA ASP A 15 -7.35 -10.88 -12.87
C ASP A 15 -7.74 -9.46 -13.28
N GLY A 16 -7.15 -8.46 -12.62
CA GLY A 16 -7.48 -7.05 -12.80
C GLY A 16 -6.26 -6.21 -13.16
N THR A 17 -6.49 -5.13 -13.92
CA THR A 17 -5.50 -4.11 -14.23
C THR A 17 -6.00 -2.75 -13.74
N ILE A 18 -5.16 -2.06 -12.98
CA ILE A 18 -5.41 -0.72 -12.45
C ILE A 18 -4.58 0.27 -13.25
N ILE A 19 -5.27 1.21 -13.90
CA ILE A 19 -4.68 2.33 -14.62
C ILE A 19 -5.22 3.60 -13.98
N THR A 20 -4.37 4.34 -13.27
CA THR A 20 -4.79 5.56 -12.58
C THR A 20 -3.65 6.58 -12.55
N SER A 21 -3.98 7.83 -12.29
CA SER A 21 -2.99 8.88 -12.07
C SER A 21 -3.42 9.81 -10.94
N PHE A 22 -2.44 10.35 -10.23
CA PHE A 22 -2.68 11.31 -9.16
C PHE A 22 -1.51 12.29 -9.04
N THR A 23 -1.78 13.48 -8.51
CA THR A 23 -0.74 14.48 -8.26
C THR A 23 -0.14 14.27 -6.87
N THR A 24 1.19 14.17 -6.78
CA THR A 24 1.92 14.07 -5.51
C THR A 24 3.13 15.02 -5.51
N LYS A 25 3.81 15.17 -4.38
CA LYS A 25 5.04 15.97 -4.25
C LYS A 25 6.26 15.07 -4.32
N CYS A 26 7.25 15.49 -5.08
CA CYS A 26 8.54 14.81 -5.14
C CYS A 26 9.23 14.87 -3.78
N SER A 27 9.67 13.73 -3.24
CA SER A 27 10.41 13.68 -1.98
C SER A 27 11.76 14.40 -2.06
N ASN A 28 12.30 14.58 -3.28
CA ASN A 28 13.63 15.12 -3.49
C ASN A 28 13.66 16.64 -3.76
N CYS A 29 12.74 17.14 -4.58
CA CYS A 29 12.70 18.56 -4.97
C CYS A 29 11.40 19.28 -4.57
N TYR A 30 10.46 18.59 -3.93
CA TYR A 30 9.17 19.11 -3.47
C TYR A 30 8.24 19.68 -4.55
N SER A 31 8.61 19.59 -5.83
CA SER A 31 7.74 19.99 -6.93
C SER A 31 6.54 19.04 -7.03
N PRO A 32 5.32 19.56 -7.30
CA PRO A 32 4.20 18.71 -7.65
C PRO A 32 4.49 18.01 -8.99
N TYR A 33 4.09 16.75 -9.11
CA TYR A 33 4.16 16.02 -10.37
C TYR A 33 2.98 15.06 -10.48
N CYS A 34 2.56 14.79 -11.72
CA CYS A 34 1.57 13.75 -11.99
C CYS A 34 2.26 12.40 -11.98
N ARG A 35 1.77 11.50 -11.14
CA ARG A 35 2.24 10.13 -11.06
C ARG A 35 1.22 9.22 -11.71
N GLU A 36 1.65 8.50 -12.73
CA GLU A 36 0.87 7.43 -13.34
C GLU A 36 1.16 6.10 -12.64
N VAL A 37 0.12 5.30 -12.44
CA VAL A 37 0.18 3.96 -11.86
C VAL A 37 -0.48 3.01 -12.84
N HIS A 38 0.31 2.04 -13.32
CA HIS A 38 -0.13 0.96 -14.19
C HIS A 38 0.32 -0.36 -13.57
N THR A 39 -0.58 -1.03 -12.87
CA THR A 39 -0.29 -2.26 -12.13
C THR A 39 -1.41 -3.27 -12.29
N SER A 40 -1.14 -4.54 -12.04
CA SER A 40 -2.13 -5.61 -12.06
C SER A 40 -2.28 -6.27 -10.68
N PHE A 41 -3.40 -6.93 -10.47
CA PHE A 41 -3.65 -7.78 -9.31
C PHE A 41 -4.34 -9.08 -9.76
N LYS A 42 -4.20 -10.11 -8.94
CA LYS A 42 -4.88 -11.39 -9.10
C LYS A 42 -5.43 -11.83 -7.75
N VAL A 43 -6.70 -12.23 -7.72
CA VAL A 43 -7.37 -12.66 -6.50
C VAL A 43 -8.31 -13.83 -6.75
N TRP A 44 -8.40 -14.73 -5.78
CA TRP A 44 -9.34 -15.83 -5.77
C TRP A 44 -10.54 -15.50 -4.88
N VAL A 45 -11.73 -15.53 -5.44
CA VAL A 45 -12.99 -15.40 -4.71
C VAL A 45 -13.54 -16.80 -4.45
N LEU A 46 -13.57 -17.19 -3.18
CA LEU A 46 -14.05 -18.49 -2.73
C LEU A 46 -15.38 -18.34 -1.97
N PRO A 47 -16.32 -19.29 -2.09
CA PRO A 47 -17.53 -19.29 -1.29
C PRO A 47 -17.15 -19.50 0.18
N SER A 48 -17.65 -18.63 1.05
CA SER A 48 -17.55 -18.82 2.49
C SER A 48 -18.51 -19.95 2.90
N THR A 49 -17.98 -21.06 3.41
CA THR A 49 -18.78 -22.22 3.86
C THR A 49 -19.40 -22.03 5.24
N ARG A 50 -19.38 -20.81 5.80
CA ARG A 50 -19.91 -20.53 7.13
C ARG A 50 -21.43 -20.41 7.12
N ASP A 51 -22.09 -21.55 7.22
CA ASP A 51 -23.46 -21.61 7.71
C ASP A 51 -23.49 -21.12 9.17
N ASN A 52 -24.54 -20.38 9.48
CA ASN A 52 -24.78 -19.73 10.76
C ASN A 52 -25.03 -20.78 11.86
N LYS A 53 -23.99 -21.40 12.42
CA LYS A 53 -23.94 -22.05 13.74
C LYS A 53 -22.53 -22.56 14.05
N GLY A 54 -21.87 -21.86 14.98
CA GLY A 54 -20.74 -22.30 15.81
C GLY A 54 -19.78 -23.36 15.23
N CYS A 55 -18.75 -22.92 14.49
CA CYS A 55 -17.47 -23.64 14.45
C CYS A 55 -16.38 -22.72 13.89
N ALA A 56 -15.66 -22.03 14.78
CA ALA A 56 -14.54 -21.17 14.42
C ALA A 56 -13.25 -21.96 14.05
N HIS A 57 -13.28 -23.29 14.00
CA HIS A 57 -12.07 -24.12 14.03
C HIS A 57 -11.91 -25.18 12.93
N GLN A 58 -12.62 -25.11 11.80
CA GLN A 58 -12.52 -26.20 10.80
C GLN A 58 -12.50 -25.78 9.33
N LEU A 59 -11.81 -24.68 9.02
CA LEU A 59 -11.21 -24.48 7.69
C LEU A 59 -9.70 -24.78 7.82
N PRO A 60 -9.05 -25.41 6.83
CA PRO A 60 -7.60 -25.54 6.86
C PRO A 60 -6.99 -24.15 7.07
N LEU A 61 -6.09 -24.02 8.04
CA LEU A 61 -5.43 -22.77 8.46
C LEU A 61 -4.60 -22.07 7.35
N LEU A 62 -4.70 -22.51 6.09
CA LEU A 62 -3.78 -22.18 5.00
C LEU A 62 -4.20 -20.99 4.14
N GLY A 63 -5.27 -20.25 4.46
CA GLY A 63 -5.78 -19.23 3.55
C GLY A 63 -6.48 -18.03 4.17
N TRP A 64 -6.49 -17.88 5.50
CA TRP A 64 -7.07 -16.67 6.09
C TRP A 64 -6.14 -15.46 5.94
N ASP A 65 -4.83 -15.69 5.97
CA ASP A 65 -3.81 -14.63 5.94
C ASP A 65 -3.24 -14.36 4.54
N ASP A 66 -3.72 -15.05 3.49
CA ASP A 66 -3.29 -14.77 2.11
C ASP A 66 -4.12 -13.61 1.54
N PRO A 67 -3.53 -12.42 1.31
CA PRO A 67 -4.23 -11.26 0.73
C PRO A 67 -4.73 -11.52 -0.71
N SER A 68 -4.34 -12.63 -1.32
CA SER A 68 -4.75 -13.06 -2.66
C SER A 68 -6.04 -13.89 -2.67
N VAL A 69 -6.70 -14.10 -1.52
CA VAL A 69 -7.92 -14.90 -1.39
C VAL A 69 -9.00 -14.12 -0.63
N ILE A 70 -10.19 -14.03 -1.21
CA ILE A 70 -11.37 -13.37 -0.61
C ILE A 70 -12.46 -14.41 -0.44
N TYR A 71 -13.01 -14.51 0.77
CA TYR A 71 -14.14 -15.41 1.07
C TYR A 71 -15.45 -14.64 1.11
N VAL A 72 -16.41 -15.04 0.27
CA VAL A 72 -17.69 -14.33 0.12
C VAL A 72 -18.85 -15.28 0.31
N LYS A 73 -19.87 -14.86 1.07
CA LYS A 73 -21.09 -15.65 1.21
C LYS A 73 -21.83 -15.71 -0.14
N PRO A 74 -22.37 -16.86 -0.56
CA PRO A 74 -23.16 -16.94 -1.79
C PRO A 74 -24.30 -15.92 -1.78
N GLY A 75 -24.48 -15.21 -2.90
CA GLY A 75 -25.49 -14.15 -3.03
C GLY A 75 -25.05 -12.75 -2.57
N PHE A 76 -23.80 -12.61 -2.10
CA PHE A 76 -23.20 -11.31 -1.77
C PHE A 76 -22.12 -10.92 -2.78
N GLU A 77 -21.84 -9.62 -2.89
CA GLU A 77 -20.77 -9.07 -3.72
C GLU A 77 -19.41 -9.21 -3.03
N ALA A 78 -18.36 -9.46 -3.83
CA ALA A 78 -16.99 -9.46 -3.36
C ALA A 78 -16.47 -8.03 -3.33
N ASP A 79 -16.16 -7.50 -2.14
CA ASP A 79 -15.52 -6.20 -2.00
C ASP A 79 -14.03 -6.29 -2.40
N LEU A 80 -13.66 -5.55 -3.44
CA LEU A 80 -12.29 -5.46 -3.96
C LEU A 80 -11.61 -4.13 -3.61
N ASP A 81 -12.29 -3.18 -2.97
CA ASP A 81 -11.82 -1.81 -2.81
C ASP A 81 -10.52 -1.76 -1.98
N SER A 82 -10.48 -2.52 -0.89
CA SER A 82 -9.30 -2.63 -0.03
C SER A 82 -8.10 -3.22 -0.78
N LEU A 83 -8.34 -4.26 -1.60
CA LEU A 83 -7.29 -4.88 -2.42
C LEU A 83 -6.76 -3.91 -3.48
N ILE A 84 -7.65 -3.18 -4.16
CA ILE A 84 -7.29 -2.17 -5.15
C ILE A 84 -6.47 -1.06 -4.50
N GLN A 85 -6.90 -0.55 -3.35
CA GLN A 85 -6.20 0.49 -2.60
C GLN A 85 -4.80 0.05 -2.19
N ASP A 86 -4.67 -1.18 -1.66
CA ASP A 86 -3.40 -1.75 -1.25
C ASP A 86 -2.47 -1.99 -2.44
N THR A 87 -3.00 -2.45 -3.57
CA THR A 87 -2.24 -2.63 -4.81
C THR A 87 -1.68 -1.29 -5.30
N VAL A 88 -2.50 -0.22 -5.29
CA VAL A 88 -2.03 1.13 -5.65
C VAL A 88 -0.98 1.64 -4.66
N ARG A 89 -1.17 1.41 -3.35
CA ARG A 89 -0.20 1.81 -2.32
C ARG A 89 1.14 1.10 -2.50
N LEU A 90 1.13 -0.21 -2.78
CA LEU A 90 2.35 -0.99 -3.01
C LEU A 90 3.06 -0.57 -4.30
N ALA A 91 2.31 -0.35 -5.39
CA ALA A 91 2.87 0.14 -6.65
C ALA A 91 3.49 1.53 -6.51
N THR A 92 3.01 2.34 -5.55
CA THR A 92 3.50 3.70 -5.33
C THR A 92 4.68 3.77 -4.36
N SER A 93 4.86 2.82 -3.46
CA SER A 93 5.91 2.85 -2.43
C SER A 93 7.37 2.86 -2.96
N VAL A 94 7.62 2.48 -4.22
CA VAL A 94 8.99 2.25 -4.72
C VAL A 94 9.64 3.51 -5.32
N LYS A 95 8.86 4.50 -5.80
CA LYS A 95 9.40 5.65 -6.56
C LYS A 95 8.72 6.98 -6.24
N GLU A 96 9.25 7.70 -5.25
CA GLU A 96 8.74 9.00 -4.76
C GLU A 96 9.35 10.22 -5.48
N THR A 97 10.04 10.00 -6.60
CA THR A 97 10.74 11.04 -7.38
C THR A 97 9.98 11.42 -8.64
N CYS A 98 10.02 12.70 -9.02
CA CYS A 98 9.31 13.20 -10.20
C CYS A 98 10.00 12.84 -11.53
N SER A 99 11.27 12.44 -11.50
CA SER A 99 12.04 12.02 -12.66
C SER A 99 13.31 11.28 -12.23
N GLU A 100 13.91 10.51 -13.14
CA GLU A 100 15.20 9.85 -12.90
C GLU A 100 16.35 10.85 -12.69
N SER A 101 16.29 12.00 -13.37
CA SER A 101 17.25 13.08 -13.15
C SER A 101 17.14 13.66 -11.74
N CYS A 102 15.91 13.75 -11.22
CA CYS A 102 15.67 14.20 -9.85
C CYS A 102 16.17 13.17 -8.84
N GLU A 103 15.95 11.87 -9.08
CA GLU A 103 16.44 10.79 -8.23
C GLU A 103 17.97 10.76 -8.08
N LYS A 104 18.69 11.06 -9.17
CA LYS A 104 20.17 11.14 -9.18
C LYS A 104 20.72 12.45 -8.59
N SER A 105 19.87 13.44 -8.36
CA SER A 105 20.29 14.75 -7.87
C SER A 105 20.36 14.79 -6.35
N VAL A 106 21.33 15.53 -5.80
CA VAL A 106 21.44 15.76 -4.35
C VAL A 106 20.10 16.29 -3.84
N PRO A 107 19.52 15.71 -2.77
CA PRO A 107 18.27 16.19 -2.22
C PRO A 107 18.33 17.68 -1.97
N LYS A 108 17.40 18.42 -2.58
CA LYS A 108 17.20 19.82 -2.26
C LYS A 108 16.52 19.85 -0.90
N LEU A 109 17.29 19.60 0.16
CA LEU A 109 16.95 20.05 1.49
C LEU A 109 16.66 21.55 1.31
N GLN A 110 15.40 21.94 1.44
CA GLN A 110 15.13 23.35 1.67
C GLN A 110 15.97 23.72 2.89
N PRO A 111 16.82 24.76 2.82
CA PRO A 111 17.44 25.27 4.02
C PRO A 111 16.28 25.53 4.97
N LEU A 112 16.28 24.85 6.11
CA LEU A 112 15.45 25.22 7.24
C LEU A 112 15.68 26.72 7.41
N GLY A 113 14.72 27.52 6.93
CA GLY A 113 14.96 28.91 6.60
C GLY A 113 15.49 29.61 7.84
N LYS A 114 16.66 30.26 7.74
CA LYS A 114 17.40 30.95 8.82
C LYS A 114 17.25 30.28 10.19
N GLN A 115 18.34 29.73 10.71
CA GLN A 115 18.49 29.36 12.13
C GLN A 115 18.22 30.55 13.08
N ASN A 116 16.97 30.99 13.19
CA ASN A 116 16.45 31.57 14.40
C ASN A 116 16.25 30.35 15.27
N ALA A 117 17.06 30.21 16.32
CA ALA A 117 17.02 29.10 17.26
C ALA A 117 15.58 28.68 17.54
N ALA A 118 15.09 27.66 16.84
CA ALA A 118 13.82 27.07 17.13
C ALA A 118 13.96 26.56 18.56
N SER A 119 13.09 27.03 19.46
CA SER A 119 13.08 26.57 20.84
C SER A 119 13.09 25.05 20.82
N ILE A 120 14.20 24.44 21.22
CA ILE A 120 14.36 23.00 21.24
C ILE A 120 13.22 22.47 22.11
N ASP A 121 12.34 21.65 21.52
CA ASP A 121 11.25 21.00 22.26
C ASP A 121 11.88 20.28 23.46
N ARG A 122 11.32 20.52 24.65
CA ARG A 122 11.85 20.01 25.93
C ARG A 122 12.11 18.50 25.91
N ARG A 123 11.46 17.73 25.04
CA ARG A 123 11.72 16.29 24.90
C ARG A 123 13.16 15.97 24.48
N TRP A 124 13.82 16.84 23.72
CA TRP A 124 15.14 16.59 23.15
C TRP A 124 16.30 17.18 23.97
N SER A 125 16.01 17.91 25.05
CA SER A 125 17.06 18.58 25.84
C SER A 125 18.04 17.61 26.49
N ARG A 126 17.55 16.46 26.97
CA ARG A 126 18.37 15.45 27.66
C ARG A 126 19.38 14.75 26.74
N LEU A 127 19.06 14.63 25.44
CA LEU A 127 19.97 14.05 24.45
C LEU A 127 21.12 15.00 24.08
N LEU A 128 20.90 16.32 24.20
CA LEU A 128 21.95 17.32 24.02
C LEU A 128 22.92 17.38 25.20
N GLU A 129 22.44 17.10 26.41
CA GLU A 129 23.28 16.97 27.60
C GLU A 129 24.28 15.81 27.43
N LEU A 130 23.79 14.64 27.00
CA LEU A 130 24.62 13.46 26.74
C LEU A 130 25.68 13.69 25.64
N LYS A 131 25.35 14.47 24.59
CA LYS A 131 26.30 14.81 23.52
C LYS A 131 27.47 15.67 24.01
N LYS A 132 27.29 16.46 25.07
CA LYS A 132 28.34 17.34 25.62
C LYS A 132 29.29 16.62 26.57
N GLU A 133 28.95 15.40 26.97
CA GLU A 133 29.73 14.56 27.87
C GLU A 133 30.65 13.58 27.12
N THR A 134 30.75 13.71 25.79
CA THR A 134 31.70 12.98 24.93
C THR A 134 32.67 13.96 24.27
#